data_AF-A0A5E4K501-F1
#
_entry.id   AF-A0A5E4K501-F1
#
_cell.length_a   1.000
_cell.length_b   1.000
_cell.length_c   1.000
_cell.angle_alpha   90.00
_cell.angle_beta   90.00
_cell.angle_gamma   90.00
#
_symmetry.space_group_name_H-M   'P 1'
#
loop_
_entity.id
_entity.type
_entity.pdbx_description
1 polymer ?
#
loop_
_entity_poly.entity_id
_entity_poly.type
_entity_poly.pdbx_seq_one_letter_code
_entity_poly.pdbx_strand_id
1 'polypeptide(L)' 'MGLPSTKRYLIELLHKHKLTYEQVGRYAGIETDRIKAIKKGEEPTDEEKAKLKAVAFQLSDLRSKDTGETMD' A
#
# COMPACT_ATOMS: atom_id res chain seq x y z
N MET A 1 -0.46 -21.11 2.18
CA MET A 1 -1.56 -20.26 1.66
C MET A 1 -1.03 -18.83 1.54
N GLY A 2 -0.95 -18.28 0.33
CA GLY A 2 -0.44 -16.93 0.12
C GLY A 2 -1.31 -15.89 0.80
N LEU A 3 -0.72 -14.84 1.38
CA LEU A 3 -1.50 -13.72 1.90
C LEU A 3 -2.38 -13.15 0.78
N PRO A 4 -3.64 -12.79 1.06
CA PRO A 4 -4.49 -12.07 0.13
C PRO A 4 -3.73 -10.88 -0.46
N SER A 5 -3.83 -10.69 -1.78
CA SER A 5 -3.06 -9.72 -2.57
C SER A 5 -3.11 -8.30 -1.98
N THR A 6 -4.22 -7.90 -1.36
CA THR A 6 -4.35 -6.59 -0.71
C THR A 6 -3.50 -6.43 0.54
N LYS A 7 -3.32 -7.49 1.34
CA LYS A 7 -2.40 -7.44 2.49
C LYS A 7 -0.98 -7.20 2.04
N ARG A 8 -0.61 -7.65 0.83
CA ARG A 8 0.73 -7.46 0.27
C ARG A 8 1.03 -5.98 0.01
N TYR A 9 0.11 -5.24 -0.60
CA TYR A 9 0.30 -3.80 -0.85
C TYR A 9 0.40 -3.00 0.45
N LEU A 10 -0.46 -3.30 1.42
CA LEU A 10 -0.41 -2.62 2.71
C LEU A 10 0.88 -2.93 3.49
N ILE A 11 1.35 -4.19 3.45
CA ILE A 11 2.63 -4.58 4.03
C ILE A 11 3.79 -3.88 3.33
N GLU A 12 3.77 -3.76 2.02
CA GLU A 12 4.78 -3.03 1.25
C GLU A 12 4.82 -1.55 1.66
N LEU A 13 3.68 -0.87 1.68
CA LEU A 13 3.60 0.53 2.11
C LEU A 13 4.13 0.75 3.53
N LEU A 14 3.76 -0.10 4.48
CA LEU A 14 4.14 0.06 5.89
C LEU A 14 5.57 -0.39 6.18
N HIS A 15 6.03 -1.49 5.57
CA HIS A 15 7.30 -2.12 5.96
C HIS A 15 8.44 -1.83 4.99
N LYS A 16 8.16 -1.70 3.68
CA LYS A 16 9.18 -1.40 2.65
C LYS A 16 9.36 0.11 2.53
N HIS A 17 8.26 0.84 2.42
CA HIS A 17 8.25 2.30 2.29
C HIS A 17 8.17 3.03 3.63
N LYS A 18 8.10 2.29 4.75
CA LYS A 18 8.12 2.81 6.13
C LYS A 18 7.06 3.88 6.43
N LEU A 19 5.93 3.84 5.73
CA LEU A 19 4.83 4.77 5.96
C LEU A 19 4.08 4.45 7.26
N THR A 20 3.55 5.48 7.91
CA THR A 20 2.56 5.32 8.99
C THR A 20 1.16 5.05 8.41
N TYR A 21 0.24 4.58 9.25
CA TYR A 21 -1.15 4.37 8.83
C TYR A 21 -1.82 5.66 8.35
N GLU A 22 -1.52 6.79 9.00
CA GLU A 22 -2.02 8.12 8.64
C GLU A 22 -1.51 8.56 7.28
N GLN A 23 -0.22 8.30 6.99
CA GLN A 23 0.37 8.61 5.68
C GLN A 23 -0.24 7.75 4.57
N VAL A 24 -0.42 6.45 4.81
CA VAL A 24 -1.09 5.57 3.86
C VAL A 24 -2.53 6.04 3.60
N GLY A 25 -3.28 6.37 4.66
CA GLY A 25 -4.64 6.89 4.55
C GLY A 25 -4.70 8.19 3.74
N ARG A 26 -3.81 9.14 4.06
CA ARG A 26 -3.71 10.42 3.33
C ARG A 26 -3.39 10.22 1.85
N TYR A 27 -2.45 9.35 1.49
CA TYR A 27 -2.07 9.12 0.09
C TYR A 27 -3.13 8.34 -0.69
N ALA A 28 -3.79 7.39 -0.03
CA ALA A 28 -4.82 6.56 -0.67
C ALA A 28 -6.21 7.23 -0.69
N GLY A 29 -6.41 8.31 0.08
CA GLY A 29 -7.74 8.88 0.31
C GLY A 29 -8.66 7.92 1.05
N ILE A 30 -8.11 7.24 2.07
CA ILE A 30 -8.82 6.26 2.91
C ILE A 30 -8.63 6.67 4.37
N GLU A 31 -9.69 6.60 5.17
CA GLU A 31 -9.62 6.92 6.59
C GLU A 31 -8.59 6.04 7.33
N THR A 32 -7.87 6.63 8.28
CA THR A 32 -6.78 5.94 8.99
C THR A 32 -7.29 4.70 9.74
N ASP A 33 -8.47 4.80 10.35
CA ASP A 33 -9.06 3.66 11.07
C ASP A 33 -9.46 2.54 10.11
N ARG A 34 -9.86 2.89 8.89
CA ARG A 34 -10.13 1.90 7.84
C ARG A 34 -8.86 1.18 7.39
N ILE A 35 -7.74 1.90 7.28
CA ILE A 35 -6.42 1.28 7.04
C ILE A 35 -6.04 0.28 8.14
N LYS A 36 -6.25 0.65 9.42
CA LYS A 36 -5.99 -0.24 10.56
C LYS A 36 -6.88 -1.49 10.55
N ALA A 37 -8.16 -1.33 10.22
CA ALA A 37 -9.12 -2.43 10.07
C ALA A 37 -8.66 -3.45 9.00
N ILE A 38 -8.29 -2.96 7.81
CA ILE A 38 -7.75 -3.79 6.72
C ILE A 38 -6.47 -4.51 7.16
N LYS A 39 -5.57 -3.82 7.88
CA LYS A 39 -4.34 -4.43 8.40
C LYS A 39 -4.60 -5.56 9.40
N LYS A 40 -5.64 -5.41 10.24
CA LYS A 40 -6.07 -6.41 11.23
C LYS A 40 -6.74 -7.63 10.59
N GLY A 41 -7.27 -7.47 9.38
CA GLY A 41 -7.76 -8.59 8.57
C GLY A 41 -9.16 -8.42 8.00
N GLU A 42 -9.77 -7.25 8.14
CA GLU A 42 -11.03 -6.96 7.44
C GLU A 42 -10.79 -6.92 5.93
N GLU A 43 -11.76 -7.44 5.17
CA GLU A 43 -11.67 -7.47 3.71
C GLU A 43 -11.85 -6.04 3.16
N PRO A 44 -10.89 -5.54 2.37
CA PRO A 44 -11.03 -4.25 1.70
C PRO A 44 -11.98 -4.36 0.50
N THR A 45 -12.67 -3.26 0.21
CA THR A 45 -13.45 -3.10 -1.02
C THR A 45 -12.54 -3.09 -2.25
N ASP A 46 -13.12 -3.29 -3.43
CA ASP A 46 -12.35 -3.23 -4.68
C ASP A 46 -11.76 -1.84 -4.95
N GLU A 47 -12.45 -0.79 -4.50
CA GLU A 47 -11.94 0.58 -4.56
C GLU A 47 -10.74 0.78 -3.63
N GLU A 48 -10.83 0.30 -2.38
CA GLU A 48 -9.72 0.35 -1.42
C GLU A 48 -8.51 -0.44 -1.91
N LYS A 49 -8.74 -1.61 -2.51
CA LYS A 49 -7.72 -2.42 -3.18
C LYS A 49 -7.01 -1.62 -4.28
N ALA A 50 -7.77 -0.96 -5.16
CA ALA A 50 -7.23 -0.19 -6.26
C ALA A 50 -6.41 1.02 -5.77
N LYS A 51 -6.93 1.77 -4.79
CA LYS A 51 -6.25 2.93 -4.18
C LYS A 51 -4.92 2.53 -3.53
N LEU A 52 -4.92 1.48 -2.71
CA LEU A 52 -3.69 0.99 -2.06
C LEU A 52 -2.65 0.49 -3.07
N LYS A 53 -3.09 -0.21 -4.11
CA LYS A 53 -2.21 -0.66 -5.20
C LYS A 53 -1.58 0.53 -5.94
N ALA A 54 -2.36 1.57 -6.24
CA ALA A 54 -1.87 2.75 -6.94
C ALA A 54 -0.76 3.46 -6.15
N VAL A 55 -0.94 3.67 -4.85
CA VAL A 55 0.09 4.28 -3.98
C VAL A 55 1.34 3.40 -3.92
N ALA A 56 1.19 2.09 -3.75
CA ALA A 56 2.32 1.16 -3.69
C ALA A 56 3.13 1.16 -4.99
N PHE A 57 2.45 1.22 -6.15
CA PHE A 57 3.09 1.30 -7.45
C PHE A 57 3.84 2.63 -7.63
N GLN A 58 3.20 3.76 -7.32
CA GLN A 58 3.83 5.09 -7.43
C GLN A 58 5.11 5.20 -6.60
N LEU A 59 5.09 4.71 -5.36
CA LEU A 59 6.28 4.75 -4.49
C LEU A 59 7.38 3.78 -4.94
N SER A 60 7.01 2.62 -5.47
CA SER A 60 7.99 1.69 -6.03
C SER A 60 8.61 2.21 -7.33
N ASP A 61 7.83 2.84 -8.20
CA ASP A 61 8.31 3.48 -9.44
C ASP A 61 9.23 4.67 -9.15
N LEU A 62 8.87 5.56 -8.21
CA LEU A 62 9.73 6.64 -7.74
C LEU A 62 11.07 6.10 -7.23
N ARG A 63 11.03 5.04 -6.44
CA ARG A 63 12.25 4.42 -5.91
C ARG A 63 13.13 3.81 -7.00
N SER A 64 12.55 3.15 -8.00
CA SER A 64 13.29 2.63 -9.15
C SER A 64 13.94 3.75 -9.97
N LYS A 65 13.25 4.89 -10.13
CA LYS A 65 13.82 6.07 -10.80
C LYS A 65 14.95 6.71 -9.99
N ASP A 66 14.82 6.78 -8.67
CA ASP A 66 15.84 7.33 -7.77
C ASP A 66 17.09 6.43 -7.67
N THR A 67 16.94 5.11 -7.80
CA THR A 67 18.08 4.17 -7.73
C THR A 67 18.66 3.80 -9.09
N GLY A 68 17.99 4.17 -10.19
CA GLY A 68 18.39 3.78 -11.55
C GLY A 68 18.19 2.29 -11.86
N GLU A 69 17.57 1.51 -10.97
CA GLU A 69 17.21 0.12 -11.23
C GLU A 69 15.88 0.06 -11.97
N THR A 70 15.95 0.06 -13.30
CA THR A 70 14.84 -0.32 -14.17
C THR A 70 14.41 -1.74 -13.84
N MET A 71 13.18 -1.93 -13.37
CA MET A 71 12.56 -3.25 -13.30
C MET A 71 12.20 -3.67 -14.71
N ASP A 72 13.06 -4.50 -15.32
CA ASP A 72 12.76 -5.34 -16.49
C ASP A 72 11.61 -6.33 -16.19
#